data_AF-A8BH93-F1
#
_entry.id   AF-A8BH93-F1
#
_cell.length_a   1.000
_cell.length_b   1.000
_cell.length_c   1.000
_cell.angle_alpha   90.00
_cell.angle_beta   90.00
_cell.angle_gamma   90.00
#
_symmetry.space_group_name_H-M   'P 1'
#
loop_
_entity.id
_entity.type
_entity.pdbx_description
1 polymer ?
#
loop_
_entity_poly.entity_id
_entity_poly.type
_entity_poly.pdbx_seq_one_letter_code
_entity_poly.pdbx_strand_id
1 'polypeptide(L)'
;NMAEMHPILWTRVTDRRLSAPKTKVAVLSVFEHRSFELADIPIIFTPQTDLAILNYIAHYIIRNNKVNRDFVNKHTSFKLGNDDIGYGLRPEHPLQKKAKNAGDAGGSKPMTLDEYAKYVSRYDAAMVTKLSGVPKSRLDQLAELYADPKIKVMSFWTMGFN
;
A
#
# COMPACT_ATOMS: atom_id res chain seq x y z
N ASN A 1 13.53 0.17 -5.29
CA ASN A 1 14.86 0.59 -5.80
C ASN A 1 14.80 1.04 -7.26
N MET A 2 14.37 2.29 -7.52
CA MET A 2 14.39 2.82 -8.89
C MET A 2 15.77 3.33 -9.29
N ALA A 3 16.56 3.81 -8.32
CA ALA A 3 17.90 4.34 -8.53
C ALA A 3 18.82 3.37 -9.29
N GLU A 4 18.70 2.07 -9.03
CA GLU A 4 19.56 1.05 -9.63
C GLU A 4 18.84 0.22 -10.72
N MET A 5 17.53 0.01 -10.60
CA MET A 5 16.79 -0.89 -11.52
C MET A 5 15.99 -0.13 -12.59
N HIS A 6 15.74 1.16 -12.42
CA HIS A 6 15.11 2.03 -13.42
C HIS A 6 15.80 3.40 -13.47
N PRO A 7 17.13 3.45 -13.68
CA PRO A 7 17.94 4.63 -13.44
C PRO A 7 17.47 5.86 -14.23
N ILE A 8 17.07 5.70 -15.50
CA ILE A 8 16.59 6.84 -16.31
C ILE A 8 15.22 7.35 -15.84
N LEU A 9 14.34 6.47 -15.35
CA LEU A 9 13.09 6.94 -14.71
C LEU A 9 13.40 7.63 -13.38
N TRP A 10 14.35 7.12 -12.61
CA TRP A 10 14.80 7.75 -11.37
C TRP A 10 15.43 9.12 -11.61
N THR A 11 16.23 9.29 -12.67
CA THR A 11 16.76 10.61 -13.06
C THR A 11 15.63 11.62 -13.29
N ARG A 12 14.51 11.21 -13.90
CA ARG A 12 13.34 12.09 -14.08
C ARG A 12 12.64 12.42 -12.76
N VAL A 13 12.57 11.45 -11.82
CA VAL A 13 12.07 11.69 -10.46
C VAL A 13 12.98 12.68 -9.73
N THR A 14 14.30 12.48 -9.80
CA THR A 14 15.31 13.37 -9.22
C THR A 14 15.19 14.78 -9.78
N ASP A 15 15.16 14.93 -11.10
CA ASP A 15 15.01 16.24 -11.76
C ASP A 15 13.74 16.95 -11.26
N ARG A 16 12.59 16.26 -11.25
CA ARG A 16 11.34 16.84 -10.74
C ARG A 16 11.43 17.25 -9.27
N ARG A 17 12.02 16.41 -8.42
CA ARG A 17 12.14 16.68 -6.99
C ARG A 17 13.09 17.85 -6.70
N LEU A 18 14.19 17.98 -7.45
CA LEU A 18 15.18 19.03 -7.25
C LEU A 18 14.75 20.38 -7.87
N SER A 19 14.10 20.36 -9.05
CA SER A 19 13.62 21.58 -9.74
C SER A 19 12.29 22.12 -9.18
N ALA A 20 11.49 21.28 -8.53
CA ALA A 20 10.25 21.69 -7.85
C ALA A 20 10.26 21.20 -6.38
N PRO A 21 10.93 21.92 -5.45
CA PRO A 21 11.18 21.48 -4.07
C PRO A 21 9.94 21.19 -3.21
N LYS A 22 8.74 21.62 -3.65
CA LYS A 22 7.47 21.25 -3.02
C LYS A 22 7.07 19.79 -3.29
N THR A 23 7.61 19.18 -4.34
CA THR A 23 7.42 17.76 -4.65
C THR A 23 7.97 16.92 -3.50
N LYS A 24 7.27 15.85 -3.13
CA LYS A 24 7.71 14.91 -2.10
C LYS A 24 8.06 13.56 -2.70
N VAL A 25 9.12 12.95 -2.20
CA VAL A 25 9.55 11.59 -2.56
C VAL A 25 9.47 10.72 -1.30
N ALA A 26 8.53 9.77 -1.29
CA ALA A 26 8.44 8.74 -0.26
C ALA A 26 9.04 7.44 -0.80
N VAL A 27 9.95 6.83 -0.03
CA VAL A 27 10.59 5.56 -0.40
C VAL A 27 10.33 4.56 0.70
N LEU A 28 9.59 3.51 0.34
CA LEU A 28 9.33 2.36 1.19
C LEU A 28 10.22 1.20 0.71
N SER A 29 10.90 0.53 1.64
CA SER A 29 11.69 -0.67 1.35
C SER A 29 11.83 -1.55 2.59
N VAL A 30 12.25 -2.80 2.42
CA VAL A 30 12.58 -3.70 3.55
C VAL A 30 14.05 -3.56 3.99
N PHE A 31 14.86 -2.82 3.22
CA PHE A 31 16.24 -2.42 3.55
C PHE A 31 16.60 -1.09 2.86
N GLU A 32 17.57 -0.37 3.40
CA GLU A 32 18.03 0.90 2.83
C GLU A 32 18.87 0.69 1.56
N HIS A 33 18.66 1.54 0.55
CA HIS A 33 19.36 1.49 -0.74
C HIS A 33 19.40 2.88 -1.40
N ARG A 34 20.10 3.07 -2.53
CA ARG A 34 20.35 4.39 -3.15
C ARG A 34 19.12 5.28 -3.38
N SER A 35 17.92 4.73 -3.56
CA SER A 35 16.72 5.58 -3.67
C SER A 35 16.40 6.38 -2.39
N PHE A 36 16.90 5.95 -1.22
CA PHE A 36 16.71 6.67 0.06
C PHE A 36 17.44 8.01 0.10
N GLU A 37 18.49 8.19 -0.71
CA GLU A 37 19.26 9.45 -0.78
C GLU A 37 18.43 10.65 -1.24
N LEU A 38 17.30 10.42 -1.96
CA LEU A 38 16.36 11.46 -2.39
C LEU A 38 15.09 11.54 -1.51
N ALA A 39 14.90 10.60 -0.59
CA ALA A 39 13.61 10.43 0.09
C ALA A 39 13.35 11.50 1.15
N ASP A 40 12.25 12.25 1.01
CA ASP A 40 11.71 13.09 2.08
C ASP A 40 11.07 12.26 3.20
N ILE A 41 10.49 11.11 2.82
CA ILE A 41 9.81 10.18 3.73
C ILE A 41 10.42 8.79 3.52
N PRO A 42 11.56 8.50 4.17
CA PRO A 42 12.14 7.16 4.18
C PRO A 42 11.37 6.25 5.14
N ILE A 43 11.01 5.06 4.66
CA ILE A 43 10.29 4.04 5.44
C ILE A 43 10.98 2.69 5.22
N ILE A 44 11.47 2.12 6.32
CA ILE A 44 11.86 0.71 6.38
C ILE A 44 10.73 -0.06 7.05
N PHE A 45 10.26 -1.14 6.42
CA PHE A 45 9.14 -1.94 6.93
C PHE A 45 9.47 -3.43 6.93
N THR A 46 8.84 -4.18 7.83
CA THR A 46 8.95 -5.64 7.91
C THR A 46 8.37 -6.30 6.65
N PRO A 47 9.03 -7.30 6.03
CA PRO A 47 8.52 -7.98 4.83
C PRO A 47 7.04 -8.41 4.95
N GLN A 48 6.28 -8.28 3.85
CA GLN A 48 4.86 -8.63 3.75
C GLN A 48 3.88 -7.72 4.53
N THR A 49 4.37 -6.72 5.26
CA THR A 49 3.53 -5.79 6.04
C THR A 49 3.08 -4.56 5.27
N ASP A 50 3.52 -4.42 4.01
CA ASP A 50 2.97 -3.49 3.03
C ASP A 50 1.45 -3.68 2.84
N LEU A 51 0.94 -4.91 2.88
CA LEU A 51 -0.49 -5.20 2.89
C LEU A 51 -1.24 -4.45 4.01
N ALA A 52 -0.63 -4.37 5.20
CA ALA A 52 -1.21 -3.64 6.33
C ALA A 52 -1.09 -2.11 6.12
N ILE A 53 0.03 -1.63 5.56
CA ILE A 53 0.25 -0.22 5.24
C ILE A 53 -0.75 0.27 4.18
N LEU A 54 -1.00 -0.51 3.13
CA LEU A 54 -1.99 -0.17 2.10
C LEU A 54 -3.40 -0.03 2.69
N ASN A 55 -3.80 -0.98 3.55
CA ASN A 55 -5.08 -0.90 4.25
C ASN A 55 -5.13 0.27 5.24
N TYR A 56 -4.01 0.63 5.88
CA TYR A 56 -3.90 1.82 6.72
C TYR A 56 -4.22 3.09 5.93
N ILE A 57 -3.63 3.25 4.74
CA ILE A 57 -3.87 4.42 3.88
C ILE A 57 -5.35 4.50 3.48
N ALA A 58 -5.96 3.38 3.09
CA ALA A 58 -7.39 3.33 2.78
C ALA A 58 -8.26 3.70 3.99
N HIS A 59 -7.95 3.14 5.17
CA HIS A 59 -8.62 3.48 6.42
C HIS A 59 -8.46 4.98 6.76
N TYR A 60 -7.27 5.54 6.56
CA TYR A 60 -6.97 6.95 6.76
C TYR A 60 -7.82 7.85 5.86
N ILE A 61 -7.88 7.56 4.56
CA ILE A 61 -8.69 8.34 3.61
C ILE A 61 -10.17 8.34 4.04
N ILE A 62 -10.70 7.18 4.42
CA ILE A 62 -12.10 7.03 4.82
C ILE A 62 -12.38 7.76 6.14
N ARG A 63 -11.59 7.51 7.19
CA ARG A 63 -11.81 8.09 8.52
C ARG A 63 -11.65 9.61 8.54
N ASN A 64 -10.86 10.17 7.62
CA ASN A 64 -10.64 11.61 7.47
C ASN A 64 -11.62 12.26 6.47
N ASN A 65 -12.64 11.54 6.00
CA ASN A 65 -13.65 12.00 5.03
C ASN A 65 -13.02 12.58 3.74
N LYS A 66 -11.97 11.93 3.25
CA LYS A 66 -11.23 12.31 2.03
C LYS A 66 -11.58 11.48 0.81
N VAL A 67 -12.64 10.65 0.90
CA VAL A 67 -13.15 9.88 -0.23
C VAL A 67 -13.72 10.83 -1.28
N ASN A 68 -13.27 10.71 -2.53
CA ASN A 68 -13.93 11.35 -3.66
C ASN A 68 -15.24 10.61 -3.98
N ARG A 69 -16.32 11.01 -3.30
CA ARG A 69 -17.62 10.34 -3.38
C ARG A 69 -18.20 10.33 -4.80
N ASP A 70 -18.06 11.40 -5.55
CA ASP A 70 -18.57 11.48 -6.92
C ASP A 70 -17.90 10.45 -7.83
N PHE A 71 -16.57 10.35 -7.75
CA PHE A 71 -15.82 9.37 -8.54
C PHE A 71 -16.15 7.95 -8.10
N VAL A 72 -16.14 7.68 -6.80
CA VAL A 72 -16.42 6.35 -6.24
C VAL A 72 -17.81 5.87 -6.65
N ASN A 73 -18.82 6.73 -6.54
CA ASN A 73 -20.20 6.37 -6.88
C ASN A 73 -20.40 6.09 -8.38
N LYS A 74 -19.65 6.77 -9.26
CA LYS A 74 -19.83 6.65 -10.73
C LYS A 74 -18.95 5.59 -11.37
N HIS A 75 -17.80 5.28 -10.77
CA HIS A 75 -16.71 4.58 -11.47
C HIS A 75 -16.11 3.42 -10.69
N THR A 76 -16.69 3.04 -9.55
CA THR A 76 -16.13 1.94 -8.74
C THR A 76 -17.21 0.99 -8.23
N SER A 77 -16.78 -0.23 -7.91
CA SER A 77 -17.54 -1.25 -7.19
C SER A 77 -16.62 -1.89 -6.16
N PHE A 78 -17.15 -2.33 -5.02
CA PHE A 78 -16.35 -2.96 -3.98
C PHE A 78 -16.57 -4.48 -3.97
N LYS A 79 -15.51 -5.23 -3.68
CA LYS A 79 -15.54 -6.69 -3.51
C LYS A 79 -14.65 -7.12 -2.35
N LEU A 80 -15.05 -8.16 -1.65
CA LEU A 80 -14.24 -8.86 -0.66
C LEU A 80 -13.70 -10.17 -1.27
N GLY A 81 -12.38 -10.26 -1.42
CA GLY A 81 -11.70 -11.46 -1.90
C GLY A 81 -11.64 -12.57 -0.86
N ASN A 82 -11.48 -13.81 -1.32
CA ASN A 82 -11.22 -14.97 -0.47
C ASN A 82 -9.89 -14.79 0.28
N ASP A 83 -9.90 -15.04 1.58
CA ASP A 83 -8.69 -15.14 2.40
C ASP A 83 -8.18 -16.58 2.46
N ASP A 84 -7.07 -16.84 3.16
CA ASP A 84 -6.58 -18.20 3.41
C ASP A 84 -6.45 -19.06 2.12
N ILE A 85 -5.74 -18.51 1.13
CA ILE A 85 -5.63 -19.02 -0.24
C ILE A 85 -4.43 -19.97 -0.46
N GLY A 86 -3.67 -20.26 0.59
CA GLY A 86 -2.43 -21.03 0.48
C GLY A 86 -1.27 -20.23 -0.12
N TYR A 87 -0.26 -20.93 -0.63
CA TYR A 87 1.01 -20.34 -1.08
C TYR A 87 1.50 -20.87 -2.43
N GLY A 88 0.63 -21.53 -3.21
CA GLY A 88 0.99 -22.10 -4.51
C GLY A 88 2.00 -23.25 -4.42
N LEU A 89 2.09 -23.89 -3.26
CA LEU A 89 2.96 -25.05 -3.03
C LEU A 89 2.29 -26.32 -3.55
N ARG A 90 3.04 -27.43 -3.55
CA ARG A 90 2.50 -28.74 -3.92
C ARG A 90 1.27 -29.11 -3.07
N PRO A 91 0.26 -29.81 -3.61
CA PRO A 91 -0.98 -30.11 -2.88
C PRO A 91 -0.79 -30.87 -1.57
N GLU A 92 0.26 -31.69 -1.48
CA GLU A 92 0.58 -32.46 -0.28
C GLU A 92 1.21 -31.62 0.84
N HIS A 93 1.69 -30.41 0.52
CA HIS A 93 2.41 -29.54 1.45
C HIS A 93 1.49 -29.10 2.61
N PRO A 94 1.97 -29.08 3.87
CA PRO A 94 1.13 -28.76 5.03
C PRO A 94 0.39 -27.41 4.94
N LEU A 95 1.05 -26.37 4.41
CA LEU A 95 0.41 -25.06 4.23
C LEU A 95 -0.69 -25.09 3.16
N GLN A 96 -0.52 -25.89 2.11
CA GLN A 96 -1.50 -26.00 1.03
C GLN A 96 -2.73 -26.80 1.49
N LYS A 97 -2.51 -27.85 2.29
CA LYS A 97 -3.58 -28.63 2.91
C LYS A 97 -4.41 -27.84 3.92
N LYS A 98 -3.78 -26.89 4.63
CA LYS A 98 -4.43 -26.07 5.65
C LYS A 98 -5.30 -24.96 5.06
N ALA A 99 -4.96 -24.49 3.86
CA ALA A 99 -5.64 -23.37 3.21
C ALA A 99 -7.08 -23.72 2.83
N LYS A 100 -8.04 -22.89 3.27
CA LYS A 100 -9.46 -23.08 2.96
C LYS A 100 -9.80 -22.82 1.50
N ASN A 101 -9.18 -21.82 0.88
CA ASN A 101 -9.58 -21.31 -0.44
C ASN A 101 -8.50 -21.54 -1.52
N ALA A 102 -7.61 -22.52 -1.32
CA ALA A 102 -6.56 -22.87 -2.28
C ALA A 102 -7.06 -23.18 -3.69
N GLY A 103 -8.27 -23.76 -3.82
CA GLY A 103 -8.88 -24.09 -5.12
C GLY A 103 -9.57 -22.91 -5.82
N ASP A 104 -9.78 -21.80 -5.13
CA ASP A 104 -10.44 -20.59 -5.64
C ASP A 104 -9.80 -19.32 -5.06
N ALA A 105 -8.48 -19.20 -5.26
CA ALA A 105 -7.67 -18.11 -4.72
C ALA A 105 -8.07 -16.73 -5.26
N GLY A 106 -8.69 -16.68 -6.45
CA GLY A 106 -9.18 -15.45 -7.10
C GLY A 106 -10.65 -15.13 -6.81
N GLY A 107 -11.34 -15.98 -6.04
CA GLY A 107 -12.75 -15.81 -5.72
C GLY A 107 -13.00 -14.54 -4.90
N SER A 108 -14.16 -13.93 -5.12
CA SER A 108 -14.59 -12.74 -4.39
C SER A 108 -16.11 -12.61 -4.38
N LYS A 109 -16.63 -11.88 -3.40
CA LYS A 109 -18.05 -11.50 -3.31
C LYS A 109 -18.21 -9.97 -3.33
N PRO A 110 -19.32 -9.44 -3.86
CA PRO A 110 -19.63 -8.02 -3.78
C PRO A 110 -19.63 -7.53 -2.32
N MET A 111 -19.25 -6.27 -2.12
CA MET A 111 -19.43 -5.57 -0.85
C MET A 111 -19.81 -4.11 -1.11
N THR A 112 -20.29 -3.42 -0.09
CA THR A 112 -20.56 -1.98 -0.11
C THR A 112 -19.33 -1.18 0.35
N LEU A 113 -19.33 0.14 0.08
CA LEU A 113 -18.31 1.04 0.63
C LEU A 113 -18.29 1.01 2.16
N ASP A 114 -19.45 0.90 2.82
CA ASP A 114 -19.54 0.88 4.28
C ASP A 114 -18.97 -0.42 4.88
N GLU A 115 -19.23 -1.56 4.22
CA GLU A 115 -18.60 -2.83 4.58
C GLU A 115 -17.08 -2.77 4.37
N TYR A 116 -16.63 -2.12 3.30
CA TYR A 116 -15.20 -1.92 3.03
C TYR A 116 -14.56 -1.02 4.09
N ALA A 117 -15.21 0.08 4.45
CA ALA A 117 -14.80 0.97 5.52
C ALA A 117 -14.64 0.22 6.86
N LYS A 118 -15.62 -0.63 7.20
CA LYS A 118 -15.56 -1.49 8.39
C LYS A 118 -14.46 -2.55 8.30
N TYR A 119 -14.21 -3.09 7.12
CA TYR A 119 -13.14 -4.06 6.90
C TYR A 119 -11.76 -3.43 7.14
N VAL A 120 -11.50 -2.25 6.55
CA VAL A 120 -10.20 -1.58 6.68
C VAL A 120 -10.01 -0.92 8.05
N SER A 121 -11.06 -0.66 8.82
CA SER A 121 -10.95 -0.02 10.14
C SER A 121 -10.15 -0.81 11.18
N ARG A 122 -9.92 -2.11 10.95
CA ARG A 122 -9.05 -2.93 11.80
C ARG A 122 -7.56 -2.63 11.62
N TYR A 123 -7.19 -1.94 10.54
CA TYR A 123 -5.81 -1.53 10.26
C TYR A 123 -5.59 -0.12 10.79
N ASP A 124 -5.73 0.05 12.10
CA ASP A 124 -5.42 1.30 12.77
C ASP A 124 -3.90 1.51 12.92
N ALA A 125 -3.51 2.68 13.41
CA ALA A 125 -2.10 3.03 13.53
C ALA A 125 -1.35 2.11 14.50
N ALA A 126 -1.99 1.65 15.57
CA ALA A 126 -1.35 0.83 16.60
C ALA A 126 -1.05 -0.57 16.05
N MET A 127 -2.03 -1.18 15.38
CA MET A 127 -1.92 -2.48 14.71
C MET A 127 -0.85 -2.43 13.61
N VAL A 128 -0.91 -1.43 12.75
CA VAL A 128 -0.01 -1.34 11.58
C VAL A 128 1.40 -0.99 12.02
N THR A 129 1.58 -0.13 13.02
CA THR A 129 2.91 0.15 13.62
C THR A 129 3.50 -1.13 14.22
N LYS A 130 2.69 -1.90 14.97
CA LYS A 130 3.14 -3.15 15.60
C LYS A 130 3.57 -4.19 14.56
N LEU A 131 2.85 -4.32 13.46
CA LEU A 131 3.18 -5.30 12.41
C LEU A 131 4.39 -4.85 11.60
N SER A 132 4.37 -3.62 11.09
CA SER A 132 5.33 -3.16 10.09
C SER A 132 6.62 -2.59 10.66
N GLY A 133 6.63 -2.23 11.94
CA GLY A 133 7.72 -1.47 12.57
C GLY A 133 7.75 0.01 12.17
N VAL A 134 6.83 0.46 11.31
CA VAL A 134 6.78 1.85 10.83
C VAL A 134 6.05 2.72 11.85
N PRO A 135 6.65 3.81 12.36
CA PRO A 135 5.98 4.65 13.34
C PRO A 135 4.77 5.37 12.72
N LYS A 136 3.73 5.56 13.54
CA LYS A 136 2.50 6.28 13.15
C LYS A 136 2.75 7.59 12.41
N SER A 137 3.74 8.39 12.84
CA SER A 137 4.07 9.66 12.18
C SER A 137 4.45 9.49 10.71
N ARG A 138 5.18 8.43 10.36
CA ARG A 138 5.55 8.12 8.97
C ARG A 138 4.36 7.55 8.20
N LEU A 139 3.54 6.71 8.83
CA LEU A 139 2.30 6.20 8.24
C LEU A 139 1.33 7.34 7.89
N ASP A 140 1.16 8.31 8.80
CA ASP A 140 0.31 9.49 8.58
C ASP A 140 0.85 10.39 7.48
N GLN A 141 2.17 10.65 7.46
CA GLN A 141 2.81 11.42 6.39
C GLN A 141 2.57 10.79 5.03
N LEU A 142 2.72 9.47 4.92
CA LEU A 142 2.47 8.74 3.68
C LEU A 142 0.99 8.78 3.29
N ALA A 143 0.08 8.53 4.23
CA ALA A 143 -1.35 8.48 3.97
C ALA A 143 -1.90 9.86 3.56
N GLU A 144 -1.42 10.95 4.15
CA GLU A 144 -1.84 12.31 3.81
C GLU A 144 -1.51 12.66 2.35
N LEU A 145 -0.40 12.15 1.80
CA LEU A 145 -0.08 12.35 0.37
C LEU A 145 -1.17 11.83 -0.54
N TYR A 146 -1.80 10.70 -0.19
CA TYR A 146 -2.92 10.13 -0.93
C TYR A 146 -4.26 10.80 -0.61
N ALA A 147 -4.42 11.35 0.59
CA ALA A 147 -5.68 11.87 1.08
C ALA A 147 -5.93 13.35 0.68
N ASP A 148 -4.90 14.14 0.43
CA ASP A 148 -5.05 15.53 -0.02
C ASP A 148 -5.41 15.60 -1.52
N PRO A 149 -6.64 16.07 -1.89
CA PRO A 149 -7.05 16.16 -3.29
C PRO A 149 -6.24 17.17 -4.12
N LYS A 150 -5.42 18.01 -3.49
CA LYS A 150 -4.53 18.97 -4.17
C LYS A 150 -3.19 18.37 -4.56
N ILE A 151 -2.84 17.19 -4.03
CA ILE A 151 -1.58 16.51 -4.32
C ILE A 151 -1.79 15.53 -5.48
N LYS A 152 -1.00 15.68 -6.53
CA LYS A 152 -0.94 14.70 -7.62
C LYS A 152 0.04 13.59 -7.23
N VAL A 153 -0.45 12.37 -7.07
CA VAL A 153 0.34 11.22 -6.62
C VAL A 153 0.69 10.31 -7.81
N MET A 154 1.93 9.85 -7.87
CA MET A 154 2.39 8.80 -8.77
C MET A 154 2.99 7.67 -7.93
N SER A 155 2.33 6.51 -7.92
CA SER A 155 2.77 5.33 -7.16
C SER A 155 3.60 4.43 -8.06
N PHE A 156 4.79 4.04 -7.59
CA PHE A 156 5.67 3.09 -8.26
C PHE A 156 5.80 1.82 -7.43
N TRP A 157 5.76 0.66 -8.10
CA TRP A 157 6.14 -0.63 -7.53
C TRP A 157 6.92 -1.44 -8.58
N THR A 158 7.54 -2.53 -8.15
CA THR A 158 8.24 -3.48 -9.03
C THR A 158 8.12 -4.86 -8.38
N MET A 159 9.20 -5.64 -8.28
CA MET A 159 9.16 -7.00 -7.74
C MET A 159 8.82 -7.10 -6.25
N GLY A 160 8.77 -5.97 -5.52
CA GLY A 160 8.33 -5.99 -4.13
C GLY A 160 6.84 -6.32 -3.96
N PHE A 161 6.02 -6.07 -4.99
CA PHE A 161 4.57 -6.31 -4.96
C PHE A 161 4.10 -7.48 -5.84
N ASN A 162 4.89 -7.83 -6.86
CA ASN A 162 4.54 -8.89 -7.82
C ASN A 162 4.74 -10.27 -7.19
#